data_AF-A0A7J4GUX5-F1
#
_entry.id   AF-A0A7J4GUX5-F1
#
_cell.length_a   1.000
_cell.length_b   1.000
_cell.length_c   1.000
_cell.angle_alpha   90.00
_cell.angle_beta   90.00
_cell.angle_gamma   90.00
#
_symmetry.space_group_name_H-M   'P 1'
#
loop_
_entity.id
_entity.type
_entity.pdbx_description
1 polymer ?
#
loop_
_entity_poly.entity_id
_entity_poly.type
_entity_poly.pdbx_seq_one_letter_code
_entity_poly.pdbx_strand_id
1 'polypeptide(L)'
;MTDWKTLIDQAMQMESADILGAHKVYGQAVHAALINIQALLSDLEAAVMMETLYGAMVAYSQQVMLRMQAEDSEIGGTDHAFRTGHAYGVSCVLNHIIDKLSDTKQQTALGALDDFSDKVHDEVLIQAKAAGLMIELLDAKGEVLLD
;
A
#
# COMPACT_ATOMS: atom_id res chain seq x y z
N MET A 1 -20.40 10.95 10.92
CA MET A 1 -19.44 9.99 10.34
C MET A 1 -18.74 9.32 11.51
N THR A 2 -18.69 8.00 11.58
CA THR A 2 -18.02 7.29 12.68
C THR A 2 -16.52 7.53 12.58
N ASP A 3 -15.87 7.86 13.71
CA ASP A 3 -14.43 8.10 13.77
C ASP A 3 -13.65 6.80 13.55
N TRP A 4 -12.54 6.89 12.82
CA TRP A 4 -11.73 5.71 12.46
C TRP A 4 -11.11 5.06 13.71
N LYS A 5 -10.82 5.80 14.78
CA LYS A 5 -10.27 5.23 16.03
C LYS A 5 -11.30 4.34 16.72
N THR A 6 -12.56 4.79 16.78
CA THR A 6 -13.65 3.99 17.35
C THR A 6 -13.87 2.69 16.56
N LEU A 7 -13.70 2.73 15.23
CA LEU A 7 -13.77 1.52 14.41
C LEU A 7 -12.60 0.56 14.70
N ILE A 8 -11.38 1.07 14.90
CA ILE A 8 -10.24 0.25 15.33
C ILE A 8 -10.51 -0.38 16.69
N ASP A 9 -10.94 0.41 17.67
CA ASP A 9 -11.25 -0.08 19.03
C ASP A 9 -12.30 -1.19 18.97
N GLN A 10 -13.34 -1.03 18.15
CA GLN A 10 -14.37 -2.04 17.93
C GLN A 10 -13.79 -3.32 17.30
N ALA A 11 -12.99 -3.20 16.25
CA ALA A 11 -12.38 -4.34 15.58
C ALA A 11 -11.49 -5.14 16.53
N MET A 12 -10.69 -4.47 17.36
CA MET A 12 -9.82 -5.09 18.37
C MET A 12 -10.60 -5.96 19.36
N GLN A 13 -11.82 -5.54 19.78
CA GLN A 13 -12.64 -6.35 20.67
C GLN A 13 -13.21 -7.61 19.99
N MET A 14 -13.25 -7.63 18.65
CA MET A 14 -13.83 -8.72 17.87
C MET A 14 -12.80 -9.78 17.44
N GLU A 15 -11.51 -9.46 17.40
CA GLU A 15 -10.45 -10.33 16.82
C GLU A 15 -10.43 -11.76 17.38
N SER A 16 -10.77 -11.94 18.66
CA SER A 16 -10.74 -13.24 19.32
C SER A 16 -12.02 -14.07 19.15
N ALA A 17 -13.13 -13.45 18.74
CA ALA A 17 -14.46 -14.06 18.71
C ALA A 17 -15.08 -14.09 17.29
N ASP A 18 -14.77 -13.10 16.46
CA ASP A 18 -15.27 -12.95 15.10
C ASP A 18 -14.22 -12.30 14.20
N ILE A 19 -13.33 -13.14 13.65
CA ILE A 19 -12.21 -12.71 12.79
C ILE A 19 -12.71 -12.01 11.52
N LEU A 20 -13.76 -12.55 10.89
CA LEU A 20 -14.30 -11.98 9.64
C LEU A 20 -15.01 -10.65 9.90
N GLY A 21 -15.73 -10.55 11.03
CA GLY A 21 -16.30 -9.30 11.48
C GLY A 21 -15.23 -8.24 11.78
N ALA A 22 -14.17 -8.61 12.51
CA ALA A 22 -13.04 -7.72 12.80
C ALA A 22 -12.37 -7.22 11.50
N HIS A 23 -12.09 -8.12 10.56
CA HIS A 23 -11.53 -7.78 9.24
C HIS A 23 -12.39 -6.73 8.51
N LYS A 24 -13.70 -6.91 8.47
CA LYS A 24 -14.62 -5.95 7.84
C LYS A 24 -14.58 -4.58 8.52
N VAL A 25 -14.57 -4.55 9.85
CA VAL A 25 -14.52 -3.29 10.62
C VAL A 25 -13.18 -2.57 10.43
N TYR A 26 -12.07 -3.30 10.34
CA TYR A 26 -10.77 -2.71 9.96
C TYR A 26 -10.80 -2.07 8.58
N GLY A 27 -11.41 -2.72 7.58
CA GLY A 27 -11.61 -2.12 6.25
C GLY A 27 -12.42 -0.81 6.30
N GLN A 28 -13.45 -0.75 7.14
CA GLN A 28 -14.22 0.48 7.38
C GLN A 28 -13.37 1.57 8.05
N ALA A 29 -12.52 1.20 9.01
CA ALA A 29 -11.61 2.13 9.67
C ALA A 29 -10.61 2.76 8.68
N VAL A 30 -10.02 1.95 7.80
CA VAL A 30 -9.13 2.43 6.72
C VAL A 30 -9.87 3.45 5.85
N HIS A 31 -11.08 3.13 5.39
CA HIS A 31 -11.85 4.03 4.55
C HIS A 31 -12.19 5.36 5.26
N ALA A 32 -12.60 5.30 6.53
CA ALA A 32 -12.91 6.48 7.33
C ALA A 32 -11.66 7.36 7.58
N ALA A 33 -10.50 6.75 7.80
CA ALA A 33 -9.23 7.46 7.95
C ALA A 33 -8.80 8.15 6.65
N LEU A 34 -8.94 7.48 5.50
CA LEU A 34 -8.63 8.05 4.19
C LEU A 34 -9.51 9.25 3.83
N ILE A 35 -10.82 9.18 4.11
CA ILE A 35 -11.72 10.34 3.95
C ILE A 35 -11.23 11.52 4.81
N ASN A 36 -10.78 11.25 6.03
CA ASN A 36 -10.27 12.29 6.93
C ASN A 36 -8.99 12.93 6.35
N ILE A 37 -8.02 12.12 5.91
CA ILE A 37 -6.80 12.61 5.27
C ILE A 37 -7.14 13.44 4.03
N GLN A 38 -8.04 12.96 3.16
CA GLN A 38 -8.46 13.67 1.95
C GLN A 38 -9.02 15.07 2.24
N ALA A 39 -9.78 15.23 3.33
CA ALA A 39 -10.29 16.54 3.74
C ALA A 39 -9.16 17.51 4.14
N LEU A 40 -8.09 16.98 4.76
CA LEU A 40 -6.93 17.76 5.20
C LEU A 40 -5.99 18.12 4.05
N LEU A 41 -5.96 17.34 2.96
CA LEU A 41 -5.13 17.60 1.77
C LEU A 41 -5.46 18.91 1.03
N SER A 42 -6.52 19.61 1.43
CA SER A 42 -6.78 20.97 0.94
C SER A 42 -5.80 22.02 1.50
N ASP A 43 -5.08 21.69 2.58
CA ASP A 43 -3.99 22.47 3.15
C ASP A 43 -2.65 22.08 2.49
N LEU A 44 -1.85 23.09 2.13
CA LEU A 44 -0.59 22.88 1.38
C LEU A 44 0.46 22.14 2.22
N GLU A 45 0.60 22.47 3.51
CA GLU A 45 1.58 21.79 4.37
C GLU A 45 1.20 20.32 4.55
N ALA A 46 -0.09 20.04 4.74
CA ALA A 46 -0.60 18.68 4.79
C ALA A 46 -0.33 17.91 3.49
N ALA A 47 -0.57 18.55 2.33
CA ALA A 47 -0.32 17.93 1.04
C ALA A 47 1.18 17.63 0.79
N VAL A 48 2.06 18.57 1.15
CA VAL A 48 3.53 18.38 1.04
C VAL A 48 4.03 17.29 1.98
N MET A 49 3.50 17.20 3.20
CA MET A 49 3.85 16.10 4.12
C MET A 49 3.48 14.73 3.53
N MET A 50 2.29 14.62 2.93
CA MET A 50 1.84 13.38 2.30
C MET A 50 2.67 13.03 1.06
N GLU A 51 2.99 14.02 0.21
CA GLU A 51 3.89 13.83 -0.95
C GLU A 51 5.27 13.34 -0.50
N THR A 52 5.82 13.94 0.56
CA THR A 52 7.13 13.57 1.10
C THR A 52 7.13 12.13 1.64
N LEU A 53 6.08 11.74 2.38
CA LEU A 53 5.91 10.38 2.86
C LEU A 53 5.83 9.38 1.69
N TYR A 54 5.05 9.73 0.66
CA TYR A 54 4.92 8.94 -0.56
C TYR A 54 6.28 8.69 -1.22
N GLY A 55 7.04 9.76 -1.47
CA GLY A 55 8.38 9.67 -2.07
C GLY A 55 9.33 8.81 -1.24
N ALA A 56 9.26 8.88 0.09
CA ALA A 56 10.08 8.05 0.97
C ALA A 56 9.74 6.56 0.86
N MET A 57 8.46 6.20 0.84
CA MET A 57 8.02 4.79 0.70
C MET A 57 8.39 4.21 -0.67
N VAL A 58 8.22 5.00 -1.72
CA VAL A 58 8.65 4.65 -3.08
C VAL A 58 10.16 4.37 -3.13
N ALA A 59 10.97 5.30 -2.63
CA ALA A 59 12.43 5.15 -2.60
C ALA A 59 12.84 3.92 -1.78
N TYR A 60 12.16 3.67 -0.66
CA TYR A 60 12.41 2.51 0.19
C TYR A 60 12.08 1.18 -0.52
N SER A 61 10.93 1.09 -1.21
CA SER A 61 10.57 -0.09 -2.00
C SER A 61 11.65 -0.42 -3.04
N GLN A 62 12.09 0.60 -3.80
CA GLN A 62 13.14 0.42 -4.81
C GLN A 62 14.50 0.07 -4.19
N GLN A 63 14.82 0.60 -3.00
CA GLN A 63 16.02 0.22 -2.28
C GLN A 63 16.04 -1.28 -1.92
N VAL A 64 14.90 -1.84 -1.50
CA VAL A 64 14.77 -3.29 -1.22
C VAL A 64 14.97 -4.10 -2.49
N MET A 65 14.34 -3.69 -3.59
CA MET A 65 14.43 -4.37 -4.89
C MET A 65 15.84 -4.35 -5.47
N LEU A 66 16.52 -3.19 -5.46
CA LEU A 66 17.90 -3.06 -5.92
C LEU A 66 18.87 -3.89 -5.06
N ARG A 67 18.63 -3.95 -3.75
CA ARG A 67 19.44 -4.78 -2.86
C ARG A 67 19.27 -6.26 -3.15
N MET A 68 18.06 -6.73 -3.42
CA MET A 68 17.80 -8.11 -3.86
C MET A 68 18.58 -8.44 -5.13
N GLN A 69 18.59 -7.54 -6.12
CA GLN A 69 19.37 -7.73 -7.35
C GLN A 69 20.88 -7.73 -7.09
N ALA A 70 21.37 -6.85 -6.22
CA ALA A 70 22.80 -6.75 -5.91
C ALA A 70 23.33 -7.96 -5.12
N GLU A 71 22.48 -8.60 -4.31
CA GLU A 71 22.82 -9.79 -3.55
C GLU A 71 22.71 -11.09 -4.37
N ASP A 72 22.31 -11.00 -5.65
CA ASP A 72 22.12 -12.13 -6.58
C ASP A 72 21.28 -13.26 -5.95
N SER A 73 20.19 -12.87 -5.27
CA SER A 73 19.32 -13.81 -4.58
C SER A 73 18.71 -14.80 -5.58
N GLU A 74 18.87 -16.09 -5.32
CA GLU A 74 18.28 -17.15 -6.15
C GLU A 74 16.76 -16.95 -6.25
N ILE A 75 16.23 -16.87 -7.47
CA ILE A 75 14.81 -16.67 -7.75
C ILE A 75 14.00 -17.79 -7.08
N GLY A 76 13.00 -17.42 -6.27
CA GLY A 76 12.20 -18.38 -5.50
C GLY A 76 12.86 -18.91 -4.23
N GLY A 77 14.13 -18.57 -3.97
CA GLY A 77 14.79 -18.80 -2.70
C GLY A 77 14.23 -17.92 -1.58
N THR A 78 14.51 -18.29 -0.33
CA THR A 78 13.92 -17.61 0.85
C THR A 78 14.23 -16.11 0.89
N ASP A 79 15.45 -15.70 0.53
CA ASP A 79 15.82 -14.27 0.52
C ASP A 79 15.13 -13.50 -0.61
N HIS A 80 15.02 -14.09 -1.81
CA HIS A 80 14.25 -13.53 -2.92
C HIS A 80 12.77 -13.37 -2.55
N ALA A 81 12.15 -14.43 -2.01
CA ALA A 81 10.75 -14.41 -1.60
C ALA A 81 10.48 -13.39 -0.48
N PHE A 82 11.36 -13.30 0.53
CA PHE A 82 11.20 -12.35 1.63
C PHE A 82 11.33 -10.90 1.15
N ARG A 83 12.34 -10.58 0.34
CA ARG A 83 12.54 -9.22 -0.19
C ARG A 83 11.44 -8.81 -1.14
N THR A 84 11.01 -9.74 -1.98
CA THR A 84 9.88 -9.55 -2.89
C THR A 84 8.59 -9.31 -2.12
N GLY A 85 8.29 -10.11 -1.09
CA GLY A 85 7.12 -9.90 -0.23
C GLY A 85 7.17 -8.57 0.52
N HIS A 86 8.35 -8.15 0.97
CA HIS A 86 8.55 -6.85 1.60
C HIS A 86 8.26 -5.70 0.64
N ALA A 87 8.86 -5.70 -0.55
CA ALA A 87 8.58 -4.69 -1.58
C ALA A 87 7.10 -4.72 -2.00
N TYR A 88 6.50 -5.91 -2.09
CA TYR A 88 5.08 -6.08 -2.43
C TYR A 88 4.18 -5.42 -1.39
N GLY A 89 4.43 -5.65 -0.10
CA GLY A 89 3.68 -5.02 0.98
C GLY A 89 3.75 -3.49 0.95
N VAL A 90 4.93 -2.91 0.72
CA VAL A 90 5.09 -1.45 0.60
C VAL A 90 4.35 -0.91 -0.62
N SER A 91 4.46 -1.59 -1.77
CA SER A 91 3.76 -1.20 -2.99
C SER A 91 2.23 -1.28 -2.83
N CYS A 92 1.69 -2.28 -2.13
CA CYS A 92 0.26 -2.39 -1.85
C CYS A 92 -0.25 -1.21 -1.00
N VAL A 93 0.55 -0.73 -0.03
CA VAL A 93 0.18 0.46 0.77
C VAL A 93 0.13 1.71 -0.10
N LEU A 94 1.13 1.89 -0.98
CA LEU A 94 1.14 3.00 -1.93
C LEU A 94 -0.11 2.97 -2.82
N ASN A 95 -0.39 1.81 -3.43
CA ASN A 95 -1.41 1.66 -4.46
C ASN A 95 -2.84 1.50 -3.94
N HIS A 96 -3.06 0.92 -2.75
CA HIS A 96 -4.43 0.62 -2.29
C HIS A 96 -4.92 1.54 -1.17
N ILE A 97 -3.99 2.24 -0.53
CA ILE A 97 -4.29 3.17 0.55
C ILE A 97 -4.06 4.60 0.07
N ILE A 98 -2.91 4.87 -0.55
CA ILE A 98 -2.53 6.26 -0.84
C ILE A 98 -3.00 6.75 -2.21
N ASP A 99 -3.08 5.89 -3.23
CA ASP A 99 -3.71 6.20 -4.54
C ASP A 99 -5.16 6.73 -4.37
N LYS A 100 -5.87 6.25 -3.34
CA LYS A 100 -7.24 6.75 -3.01
C LYS A 100 -7.28 8.23 -2.60
N LEU A 101 -6.13 8.88 -2.43
CA LEU A 101 -6.01 10.29 -2.14
C LEU A 101 -5.73 11.08 -3.42
N SER A 102 -6.65 11.98 -3.77
CA SER A 102 -6.52 12.84 -4.94
C SER A 102 -6.00 14.23 -4.57
N ASP A 103 -5.00 14.71 -5.31
CA ASP A 103 -4.66 16.14 -5.34
C ASP A 103 -5.65 16.91 -6.21
N THR A 104 -6.82 17.19 -5.63
CA THR A 104 -7.90 17.90 -6.31
C THR A 104 -7.55 19.35 -6.70
N LYS A 105 -6.44 19.91 -6.17
CA LYS A 105 -6.01 21.28 -6.46
C LYS A 105 -4.81 21.36 -7.40
N GLN A 106 -4.23 20.22 -7.81
CA GLN A 106 -3.00 20.15 -8.63
C GLN A 106 -1.85 21.00 -8.05
N GLN A 107 -1.74 20.99 -6.72
CA GLN A 107 -0.73 21.74 -5.98
C GLN A 107 0.52 20.92 -5.68
N THR A 108 0.46 19.60 -5.85
CA THR A 108 1.51 18.64 -5.54
C THR A 108 1.75 17.68 -6.72
N ALA A 109 2.80 16.87 -6.62
CA ALA A 109 3.10 15.84 -7.61
C ALA A 109 2.36 14.51 -7.33
N LEU A 110 1.35 14.49 -6.44
CA LEU A 110 0.70 13.26 -5.99
C LEU A 110 0.13 12.43 -7.15
N GLY A 111 -0.47 13.05 -8.17
CA GLY A 111 -0.96 12.31 -9.35
C GLY A 111 0.15 11.69 -10.22
N ALA A 112 1.33 12.33 -10.31
CA ALA A 112 2.46 11.75 -11.04
C ALA A 112 3.17 10.65 -10.22
N LEU A 113 3.14 10.77 -8.89
CA LEU A 113 3.63 9.74 -7.98
C LEU A 113 2.73 8.51 -7.98
N ASP A 114 1.42 8.70 -8.16
CA ASP A 114 0.48 7.61 -8.37
C ASP A 114 0.83 6.76 -9.60
N ASP A 115 0.92 7.40 -10.77
CA ASP A 115 1.35 6.75 -12.03
C ASP A 115 2.71 6.03 -11.90
N PHE A 116 3.59 6.54 -11.04
CA PHE A 116 4.88 5.91 -10.76
C PHE A 116 4.75 4.68 -9.87
N SER A 117 3.89 4.74 -8.85
CA SER A 117 3.64 3.61 -7.95
C SER A 117 2.98 2.43 -8.64
N ASP A 118 2.06 2.68 -9.58
CA ASP A 118 1.47 1.65 -10.45
C ASP A 118 2.57 0.85 -11.16
N LYS A 119 3.54 1.56 -11.76
CA LYS A 119 4.67 0.91 -12.44
C LYS A 119 5.55 0.11 -11.48
N VAL A 120 5.84 0.66 -10.31
CA VAL A 120 6.61 -0.04 -9.27
C VAL A 120 5.87 -1.29 -8.80
N HIS A 121 4.56 -1.21 -8.61
CA HIS A 121 3.73 -2.34 -8.19
C HIS A 121 3.71 -3.44 -9.25
N ASP A 122 3.55 -3.09 -10.53
CA ASP A 122 3.62 -4.03 -11.65
C ASP A 122 4.98 -4.74 -11.73
N GLU A 123 6.09 -4.00 -11.53
CA GLU A 123 7.43 -4.58 -11.48
C GLU A 123 7.59 -5.58 -10.32
N VAL A 124 7.05 -5.25 -9.15
CA VAL A 124 7.09 -6.13 -7.98
C VAL A 124 6.20 -7.37 -8.19
N LEU A 125 5.06 -7.23 -8.86
CA LEU A 125 4.17 -8.36 -9.19
C LEU A 125 4.89 -9.42 -10.05
N ILE A 126 5.76 -9.00 -10.97
CA ILE A 126 6.59 -9.93 -11.75
C ILE A 126 7.48 -10.77 -10.82
N GLN A 127 8.13 -10.13 -9.85
CA GLN A 127 8.97 -10.83 -8.88
C GLN A 127 8.15 -11.71 -7.94
N ALA A 128 6.97 -11.25 -7.49
CA ALA A 128 6.09 -12.00 -6.59
C ALA A 128 5.61 -13.31 -7.24
N LYS A 129 5.25 -13.24 -8.53
CA LYS A 129 4.93 -14.43 -9.33
C LYS A 129 6.13 -15.36 -9.48
N ALA A 130 7.32 -14.81 -9.78
CA ALA A 130 8.54 -15.61 -9.89
C ALA A 130 8.94 -16.29 -8.57
N ALA A 131 8.66 -15.64 -7.44
CA ALA A 131 8.88 -16.17 -6.10
C ALA A 131 7.84 -17.23 -5.67
N GLY A 132 6.80 -17.47 -6.47
CA GLY A 132 5.71 -18.39 -6.11
C GLY A 132 4.86 -17.89 -4.94
N LEU A 133 4.80 -16.58 -4.71
CA LEU A 133 3.96 -15.99 -3.65
C LEU A 133 2.48 -16.11 -4.04
N MET A 134 1.80 -17.17 -3.57
CA MET A 134 0.36 -17.40 -3.75
C MET A 134 -0.46 -16.72 -2.65
N ILE A 135 -0.30 -15.41 -2.50
CA ILE A 135 -1.25 -14.55 -1.80
C ILE A 135 -2.23 -14.05 -2.88
N GLU A 136 -3.50 -13.74 -2.58
CA GLU A 136 -4.37 -13.02 -3.54
C GLU A 136 -3.60 -11.80 -4.06
N LEU A 137 -3.04 -11.91 -5.26
CA LEU A 137 -2.26 -10.84 -5.85
C LEU A 137 -3.27 -9.84 -6.39
N LEU A 138 -3.28 -8.66 -5.79
CA LEU A 138 -4.04 -7.55 -6.31
C LEU A 138 -3.24 -6.87 -7.42
N ASP A 139 -3.92 -6.41 -8.47
CA ASP A 139 -3.33 -5.50 -9.44
C ASP A 139 -3.08 -4.12 -8.81
N ALA A 140 -2.43 -3.22 -9.56
CA ALA A 140 -2.15 -1.87 -9.10
C ALA A 140 -3.40 -1.09 -8.61
N LYS A 141 -4.61 -1.48 -9.04
CA LYS A 141 -5.89 -0.85 -8.66
C LYS A 141 -6.64 -1.60 -7.55
N GLY A 142 -6.04 -2.64 -6.99
CA GLY A 142 -6.58 -3.38 -5.86
C GLY A 142 -7.57 -4.46 -6.25
N GLU A 143 -7.67 -4.80 -7.53
CA GLU A 143 -8.54 -5.86 -8.04
C GLU A 143 -7.79 -7.20 -8.03
N VAL A 144 -8.49 -8.28 -7.72
CA VAL A 144 -7.89 -9.63 -7.68
C VAL A 144 -7.47 -10.03 -9.10
N LEU A 145 -6.18 -10.37 -9.25
CA LEU A 145 -5.66 -11.01 -10.45
C LEU A 145 -6.15 -12.48 -10.46
N LEU A 146 -7.26 -12.73 -11.14
CA LEU A 146 -7.69 -14.10 -11.45
C LEU A 146 -6.78 -14.67 -12.55
N ASP A 147 -6.17 -15.83 -12.28
CA ASP A 147 -5.36 -16.59 -13.24
C ASP A 147 -6.12 -16.92 -14.54
#